data_AF-A0A813G4B8-F1
#
_entry.id   AF-A0A813G4B8-F1
#
_cell.length_a   1.000
_cell.length_b   1.000
_cell.length_c   1.000
_cell.angle_alpha   90.00
_cell.angle_beta   90.00
_cell.angle_gamma   90.00
#
_symmetry.space_group_name_H-M   'P 1'
#
loop_
_entity.id
_entity.type
_entity.pdbx_description
1 polymer ?
#
loop_
_entity_poly.entity_id
_entity_poly.type
_entity_poly.pdbx_seq_one_letter_code
_entity_poly.pdbx_strand_id
1 'polypeptide(L)'
;MASVGPRRPAEASEERSSGGLTGHMQVTGQLGSVMSESSSISLTYSRLFVRELEAKNNFLDEAKLHLHVPEGATPKDGPSAGVTMTSALLSLVFEEPIKANLAMTGELSLMGKVLKVGGIKEKVIAARREGIKTLLLPRQNEADYVELKEYLRAGLTAHFVDHYDDVYRLAFDETKVPPLTRPSRGLPVVTVITPEIEPKEVAPKMPTLVVEGTTDSTPSDTPDLPGGLGSAVPPLRVPSPSAPIAAAKAPN
;
A
#
# COMPACT_ATOMS: atom_id res chain seq x y z
N MET A 1 -11.95 17.47 3.79
CA MET A 1 -11.78 18.87 3.31
C MET A 1 -10.77 19.55 4.21
N ALA A 2 -9.52 19.68 3.77
CA ALA A 2 -8.52 20.50 4.45
C ALA A 2 -8.21 21.69 3.53
N SER A 3 -8.58 22.88 3.98
CA SER A 3 -8.34 24.14 3.29
C SER A 3 -6.89 24.56 3.51
N VAL A 4 -6.06 24.47 2.47
CA VAL A 4 -4.72 25.08 2.46
C VAL A 4 -4.86 26.48 1.88
N GLY A 5 -4.81 27.50 2.74
CA GLY A 5 -4.80 28.90 2.31
C GLY A 5 -3.45 29.27 1.65
N PRO A 6 -3.42 30.26 0.75
CA PRO A 6 -2.20 30.66 0.06
C PRO A 6 -1.20 31.31 1.03
N ARG A 7 0.06 30.86 1.02
CA ARG A 7 1.14 31.47 1.81
C ARG A 7 1.60 32.78 1.16
N ARG A 8 1.82 33.80 2.00
CA ARG A 8 2.46 35.07 1.60
C ARG A 8 3.95 34.83 1.29
N PRO A 9 4.54 35.60 0.36
CA PRO A 9 5.97 35.52 0.07
C PRO A 9 6.77 35.92 1.31
N ALA A 10 7.79 35.14 1.64
CA ALA A 10 8.69 35.43 2.77
C ALA A 10 9.60 36.60 2.40
N GLU A 11 9.51 37.70 3.16
CA GLU A 11 10.51 38.77 3.13
C GLU A 11 11.80 38.25 3.79
N ALA A 12 12.91 38.35 3.06
CA ALA A 12 14.22 37.91 3.51
C ALA A 12 14.82 38.92 4.50
N SER A 13 14.89 38.55 5.77
CA SER A 13 15.79 39.18 6.75
C SER A 13 17.05 38.35 6.88
N GLU A 14 18.19 38.89 6.44
CA GLU A 14 19.51 38.27 6.60
C GLU A 14 19.94 38.27 8.08
N GLU A 15 19.72 37.16 8.78
CA GLU A 15 20.52 36.77 9.94
C GLU A 15 21.37 35.56 9.55
N ARG A 16 22.64 35.80 9.21
CA ARG A 16 23.62 34.72 9.07
C ARG A 16 24.02 34.22 10.46
N SER A 17 23.25 33.29 11.00
CA SER A 17 23.71 32.46 12.12
C SER A 17 24.68 31.40 11.61
N SER A 18 25.92 31.43 12.09
CA SER A 18 26.95 30.41 11.87
C SER A 18 26.63 29.12 12.65
N GLY A 19 25.56 28.42 12.25
CA GLY A 19 25.18 27.09 12.75
C GLY A 19 24.86 26.21 11.55
N GLY A 20 25.58 25.10 11.38
CA GLY A 20 25.51 24.28 10.18
C GLY A 20 24.09 23.92 9.76
N LEU A 21 23.83 23.97 8.45
CA LEU A 21 22.63 23.46 7.79
C LEU A 21 22.41 22.00 8.23
N THR A 22 21.53 21.79 9.21
CA THR A 22 21.30 20.48 9.86
C THR A 22 19.83 20.09 9.73
N GLY A 23 19.31 20.10 8.50
CA GLY A 23 18.07 19.41 8.20
C GLY A 23 18.19 17.94 8.61
N HIS A 24 17.26 17.47 9.43
CA HIS A 24 17.22 16.11 9.96
C HIS A 24 15.90 15.46 9.60
N MET A 25 15.93 14.14 9.41
CA MET A 25 14.73 13.35 9.16
C MET A 25 14.49 12.40 10.32
N GLN A 26 13.35 12.58 10.98
CA GLN A 26 12.84 11.62 11.95
C GLN A 26 11.99 10.56 11.25
N VAL A 27 12.07 9.33 11.75
CA VAL A 27 11.39 8.19 11.14
C VAL A 27 10.59 7.46 12.20
N THR A 28 9.33 7.12 11.89
CA THR A 28 8.40 6.43 12.80
C THR A 28 7.60 5.37 12.06
N GLY A 29 7.02 4.41 12.80
CA GLY A 29 6.23 3.32 12.21
C GLY A 29 6.72 1.90 12.49
N GLN A 30 7.53 1.71 13.52
CA GLN A 30 8.26 0.46 13.80
C GLN A 30 9.13 0.00 12.62
N LEU A 31 10.02 0.89 12.16
CA LEU A 31 10.99 0.55 11.12
C LEU A 31 12.20 -0.15 11.74
N GLY A 32 12.63 -1.25 11.11
CA GLY A 32 13.88 -1.93 11.45
C GLY A 32 15.11 -1.15 10.99
N SER A 33 16.30 -1.70 11.26
CA SER A 33 17.57 -1.06 10.92
C SER A 33 17.77 -0.90 9.42
N VAL A 34 17.38 -1.90 8.62
CA VAL A 34 17.55 -1.87 7.16
C VAL A 34 16.63 -0.83 6.53
N MET A 35 15.39 -0.74 7.00
CA MET A 35 14.45 0.28 6.51
C MET A 35 14.86 1.71 6.95
N SER A 36 15.45 1.85 8.15
CA SER A 36 16.01 3.13 8.62
C SER A 36 17.20 3.60 7.78
N GLU A 37 18.07 2.66 7.39
CA GLU A 37 19.15 2.91 6.43
C GLU A 37 18.60 3.29 5.05
N SER A 38 17.62 2.55 4.54
CA SER A 38 16.94 2.84 3.27
C SER A 38 16.32 4.25 3.25
N SER A 39 15.77 4.70 4.38
CA SER A 39 15.25 6.06 4.54
C SER A 39 16.37 7.10 4.38
N SER A 40 17.52 6.86 5.03
CA SER A 40 18.69 7.74 4.98
C SER A 40 19.30 7.83 3.56
N ILE A 41 19.36 6.70 2.85
CA ILE A 41 19.78 6.64 1.44
C ILE A 41 18.81 7.44 0.57
N SER A 42 17.49 7.29 0.79
CA SER A 42 16.47 8.02 0.03
C SER A 42 16.59 9.53 0.18
N LEU A 43 16.83 10.03 1.41
CA LEU A 43 17.07 11.46 1.64
C LEU A 43 18.36 11.94 0.96
N THR A 44 19.44 11.17 1.08
CA THR A 44 20.73 11.53 0.49
C THR A 44 20.63 11.61 -1.04
N TYR A 45 20.02 10.60 -1.66
CA TYR A 45 19.80 10.60 -3.10
C TYR A 45 18.85 11.73 -3.54
N SER A 46 17.77 11.98 -2.79
CA SER A 46 16.83 13.08 -3.10
C SER A 46 17.52 14.44 -3.12
N ARG A 47 18.42 14.72 -2.16
CA ARG A 47 19.23 15.95 -2.14
C ARG A 47 20.08 16.10 -3.40
N LEU A 48 20.77 15.04 -3.80
CA LEU A 48 21.58 15.03 -5.02
C LEU A 48 20.72 15.25 -6.26
N PHE A 49 19.60 14.53 -6.35
CA PHE A 49 18.68 14.61 -7.48
C PHE A 49 18.07 16.01 -7.65
N VAL A 50 17.63 16.63 -6.55
CA VAL A 50 17.11 18.01 -6.56
C VAL A 50 18.18 18.99 -6.99
N ARG A 51 19.42 18.88 -6.48
CA ARG A 51 20.53 19.76 -6.89
C ARG A 51 20.94 19.59 -8.35
N GLU A 52 20.79 18.40 -8.93
CA GLU A 52 21.00 18.19 -10.37
C GLU A 52 19.98 18.97 -11.21
N LEU A 53 18.72 19.06 -10.76
CA LEU A 53 17.65 19.75 -11.48
C LEU A 53 17.59 21.26 -11.20
N GLU A 54 17.79 21.62 -9.94
CA GLU A 54 17.70 22.98 -9.42
C GLU A 54 18.88 23.22 -8.45
N ALA A 55 20.04 23.61 -8.98
CA ALA A 55 21.29 23.72 -8.22
C ALA A 55 21.23 24.61 -6.97
N LYS A 56 20.27 25.55 -6.90
CA LYS A 56 20.06 26.45 -5.76
C LYS A 56 19.02 25.95 -4.75
N ASN A 57 18.34 24.84 -5.04
CA ASN A 57 17.32 24.29 -4.16
C ASN A 57 17.98 23.52 -3.00
N ASN A 58 17.93 24.13 -1.82
CA ASN A 58 18.47 23.65 -0.55
C ASN A 58 17.37 23.15 0.41
N PHE A 59 16.13 22.99 -0.04
CA PHE A 59 14.99 22.67 0.82
C PHE A 59 15.25 21.44 1.70
N LEU A 60 15.72 20.34 1.12
CA LEU A 60 16.00 19.09 1.86
C LEU A 60 17.24 19.16 2.76
N ASP A 61 18.10 20.16 2.61
CA ASP A 61 19.26 20.39 3.47
C ASP A 61 18.88 21.15 4.76
N GLU A 62 17.81 21.95 4.69
CA GLU A 62 17.34 22.82 5.78
C GLU A 62 16.12 22.26 6.50
N ALA A 63 15.29 21.49 5.80
CA ALA A 63 14.03 21.01 6.32
C ALA A 63 14.21 20.02 7.49
N LYS A 64 13.32 20.14 8.48
CA LYS A 64 13.07 19.12 9.50
C LYS A 64 11.95 18.22 8.98
N LEU A 65 12.29 16.98 8.64
CA LEU A 65 11.40 16.04 7.99
C LEU A 65 10.93 14.98 8.97
N HIS A 66 9.70 14.50 8.77
CA HIS A 66 9.16 13.36 9.52
C HIS A 66 8.58 12.35 8.53
N LEU A 67 9.28 11.22 8.36
CA LEU A 67 8.80 10.09 7.61
C LEU A 67 7.99 9.17 8.54
N HIS A 68 6.70 8.99 8.25
CA HIS A 68 5.86 8.05 8.97
C HIS A 68 5.40 6.94 8.05
N VAL A 69 5.64 5.69 8.45
CA VAL A 69 5.06 4.51 7.81
C VAL A 69 3.99 3.94 8.75
N PRO A 70 2.71 3.93 8.36
CA PRO A 70 1.60 3.56 9.27
C PRO A 70 1.63 2.08 9.67
N GLU A 71 0.66 1.63 10.47
CA GLU A 71 0.62 0.28 11.08
C GLU A 71 1.78 0.04 12.06
N GLY A 72 2.01 0.99 12.96
CA GLY A 72 3.12 0.98 13.91
C GLY A 72 3.04 -0.08 15.01
N ALA A 73 2.29 -1.18 14.82
CA ALA A 73 2.33 -2.39 15.65
C ALA A 73 3.03 -3.56 14.93
N THR A 74 3.14 -3.50 13.61
CA THR A 74 3.76 -4.54 12.78
C THR A 74 5.14 -4.04 12.35
N PRO A 75 6.24 -4.74 12.73
CA PRO A 75 7.58 -4.40 12.30
C PRO A 75 7.70 -4.37 10.78
N LYS A 76 8.31 -3.31 10.25
CA LYS A 76 8.59 -3.15 8.83
C LYS A 76 10.09 -3.06 8.64
N ASP A 77 10.65 -4.09 8.03
CA ASP A 77 12.07 -4.12 7.75
C ASP A 77 12.33 -4.57 6.32
N GLY A 78 13.44 -4.08 5.77
CA GLY A 78 13.86 -4.33 4.40
C GLY A 78 13.92 -3.07 3.51
N PRO A 79 14.74 -3.10 2.45
CA PRO A 79 15.10 -1.89 1.70
C PRO A 79 14.11 -1.51 0.58
N SER A 80 13.04 -2.30 0.40
CA SER A 80 12.21 -2.30 -0.82
C SER A 80 11.33 -1.06 -1.07
N ALA A 81 11.40 -0.06 -0.19
CA ALA A 81 10.64 1.18 -0.26
C ALA A 81 11.51 2.41 -0.62
N GLY A 82 12.79 2.23 -0.96
CA GLY A 82 13.69 3.34 -1.26
C GLY A 82 13.19 4.25 -2.39
N VAL A 83 12.67 3.66 -3.47
CA VAL A 83 12.05 4.43 -4.58
C VAL A 83 10.79 5.18 -4.12
N THR A 84 10.00 4.59 -3.24
CA THR A 84 8.76 5.16 -2.72
C THR A 84 9.04 6.35 -1.81
N MET A 85 10.00 6.21 -0.88
CA MET A 85 10.40 7.26 0.04
C MET A 85 11.01 8.45 -0.71
N THR A 86 11.86 8.18 -1.69
CA THR A 86 12.43 9.22 -2.56
C THR A 86 11.34 9.95 -3.33
N SER A 87 10.34 9.23 -3.87
CA SER A 87 9.23 9.86 -4.60
C SER A 87 8.39 10.75 -3.68
N ALA A 88 8.13 10.31 -2.45
CA ALA A 88 7.43 11.12 -1.47
C ALA A 88 8.21 12.39 -1.09
N LEU A 89 9.53 12.30 -0.94
CA LEU A 89 10.39 13.46 -0.65
C LEU A 89 10.40 14.44 -1.82
N LEU A 90 10.52 13.96 -3.06
CA LEU A 90 10.47 14.83 -4.24
C LEU A 90 9.09 15.46 -4.45
N SER A 91 8.01 14.73 -4.13
CA SER A 91 6.66 15.30 -4.14
C SER A 91 6.54 16.47 -3.16
N LEU A 92 7.18 16.36 -1.98
CA LEU A 92 7.25 17.47 -1.03
C LEU A 92 8.09 18.66 -1.54
N VAL A 93 9.20 18.40 -2.24
CA VAL A 93 10.09 19.45 -2.78
C VAL A 93 9.42 20.23 -3.90
N PHE A 94 8.78 19.54 -4.85
CA PHE A 94 8.20 20.15 -6.04
C PHE A 94 6.74 20.58 -5.85
N GLU A 95 6.18 20.33 -4.66
CA GLU A 95 4.76 20.57 -4.35
C GLU A 95 3.78 19.90 -5.34
N GLU A 96 4.22 18.85 -6.04
CA GLU A 96 3.42 18.12 -7.02
C GLU A 96 3.09 16.71 -6.48
N PRO A 97 1.82 16.31 -6.46
CA PRO A 97 1.45 14.94 -6.09
C PRO A 97 1.98 13.90 -7.08
N ILE A 98 2.32 12.73 -6.55
CA ILE A 98 2.56 11.54 -7.38
C ILE A 98 1.26 11.15 -8.09
N LYS A 99 1.36 10.70 -9.35
CA LYS A 99 0.22 10.21 -10.13
C LYS A 99 -0.59 9.18 -9.34
N ALA A 100 -1.91 9.37 -9.33
CA ALA A 100 -2.83 8.44 -8.69
C ALA A 100 -2.83 7.08 -9.39
N ASN A 101 -3.33 6.04 -8.68
CA ASN A 101 -3.45 4.69 -9.22
C ASN A 101 -2.08 4.07 -9.64
N LEU A 102 -1.03 4.42 -8.88
CA LEU A 102 0.34 3.95 -9.09
C LEU A 102 0.86 3.29 -7.81
N ALA A 103 1.38 2.08 -7.92
CA ALA A 103 2.19 1.46 -6.88
C ALA A 103 3.63 1.30 -7.36
N MET A 104 4.59 1.40 -6.45
CA MET A 104 6.00 1.21 -6.75
C MET A 104 6.70 0.43 -5.64
N THR A 105 7.71 -0.36 -6.02
CA THR A 105 8.63 -1.01 -5.09
C THR A 105 10.00 -1.09 -5.73
N GLY A 106 11.04 -1.02 -4.90
CA GLY A 106 12.41 -1.04 -5.37
C GLY A 106 13.34 -0.58 -4.26
N GLU A 107 14.41 -1.33 -4.07
CA GLU A 107 15.54 -0.81 -3.32
C GLU A 107 16.25 0.24 -4.17
N LEU A 108 16.73 1.30 -3.52
CA LEU A 108 17.39 2.42 -4.18
C LEU A 108 18.83 2.51 -3.71
N SER A 109 19.77 2.60 -4.66
CA SER A 109 21.16 2.90 -4.34
C SER A 109 21.42 4.41 -4.28
N LEU A 110 22.53 4.83 -3.66
CA LEU A 110 22.99 6.22 -3.66
C LEU A 110 23.27 6.79 -5.05
N MET A 111 23.42 5.93 -6.06
CA MET A 111 23.64 6.32 -7.46
C MET A 111 22.32 6.38 -8.24
N GLY A 112 21.18 6.06 -7.61
CA GLY A 112 19.86 6.08 -8.23
C GLY A 112 19.49 4.78 -8.96
N LYS A 113 20.28 3.71 -8.82
CA LYS A 113 19.95 2.39 -9.36
C LYS A 113 18.74 1.81 -8.61
N VAL A 114 17.79 1.24 -9.35
CA VAL A 114 16.66 0.50 -8.77
C VAL A 114 17.02 -0.99 -8.74
N LEU A 115 17.08 -1.56 -7.54
CA LEU A 115 17.53 -2.92 -7.27
C LEU A 115 16.36 -3.87 -7.02
N LYS A 116 16.59 -5.17 -7.28
CA LYS A 116 15.62 -6.26 -7.08
C LYS A 116 15.08 -6.27 -5.66
N VAL A 117 13.80 -6.60 -5.54
CA VAL A 117 13.13 -6.83 -4.25
C VAL A 117 12.46 -8.19 -4.21
N GLY A 118 12.23 -8.71 -3.00
CA GLY A 118 11.43 -9.92 -2.79
C GLY A 118 9.91 -9.65 -2.79
N GLY A 119 9.14 -10.74 -2.80
CA GLY A 119 7.69 -10.72 -2.56
C GLY A 119 6.86 -10.11 -3.70
N ILE A 120 7.29 -10.25 -4.96
CA ILE A 120 6.60 -9.66 -6.11
C ILE A 120 5.16 -10.17 -6.23
N LYS A 121 4.95 -11.48 -6.02
CA LYS A 121 3.62 -12.09 -6.05
C LYS A 121 2.66 -11.43 -5.06
N GLU A 122 3.09 -11.30 -3.81
CA GLU A 122 2.30 -10.74 -2.71
C GLU A 122 2.02 -9.26 -2.95
N LYS A 123 3.01 -8.51 -3.43
CA LYS A 123 2.87 -7.08 -3.76
C LYS A 123 1.90 -6.84 -4.92
N VAL A 124 1.95 -7.68 -5.96
CA VAL A 124 1.01 -7.60 -7.09
C VAL A 124 -0.42 -7.92 -6.64
N ILE A 125 -0.60 -8.95 -5.80
CA ILE A 125 -1.91 -9.30 -5.21
C ILE A 125 -2.46 -8.12 -4.39
N ALA A 126 -1.62 -7.51 -3.55
CA ALA A 126 -2.01 -6.36 -2.74
C ALA A 126 -2.41 -5.18 -3.62
N ALA A 127 -1.59 -4.80 -4.59
CA ALA A 127 -1.89 -3.68 -5.49
C ALA A 127 -3.22 -3.90 -6.25
N ARG A 128 -3.45 -5.11 -6.76
CA ARG A 128 -4.71 -5.48 -7.42
C ARG A 128 -5.91 -5.35 -6.47
N ARG A 129 -5.77 -5.82 -5.22
CA ARG A 129 -6.83 -5.75 -4.21
C ARG A 129 -7.22 -4.32 -3.88
N GLU A 130 -6.25 -3.41 -3.88
CA GLU A 130 -6.47 -1.96 -3.68
C GLU A 130 -6.92 -1.23 -4.97
N GLY A 131 -7.17 -1.94 -6.08
CA GLY A 131 -7.63 -1.36 -7.34
C GLY A 131 -6.55 -0.55 -8.09
N ILE A 132 -5.28 -0.77 -7.79
CA ILE A 132 -4.14 -0.16 -8.48
C ILE A 132 -3.92 -0.90 -9.80
N LYS A 133 -3.79 -0.14 -10.88
CA LYS A 133 -3.62 -0.61 -12.27
C LYS A 133 -2.18 -0.46 -12.75
N THR A 134 -1.45 0.55 -12.28
CA THR A 134 -0.08 0.81 -12.73
C THR A 134 0.94 0.43 -11.67
N LEU A 135 1.94 -0.38 -12.04
CA LEU A 135 3.02 -0.82 -11.17
C LEU A 135 4.37 -0.35 -11.71
N LEU A 136 5.22 0.18 -10.83
CA LEU A 136 6.65 0.37 -11.10
C LEU A 136 7.43 -0.70 -10.34
N LEU A 137 8.07 -1.61 -11.07
CA LEU A 137 8.81 -2.73 -10.52
C LEU A 137 10.28 -2.66 -10.97
N PRO A 138 11.25 -3.17 -10.20
CA PRO A 138 12.64 -3.19 -10.64
C PRO A 138 12.82 -4.00 -11.91
N ARG A 139 13.72 -3.58 -12.80
CA ARG A 139 14.05 -4.26 -14.06
C ARG A 139 14.39 -5.73 -13.87
N GLN A 140 15.05 -6.04 -12.76
CA GLN A 140 15.47 -7.40 -12.35
C GLN A 140 14.32 -8.29 -11.85
N ASN A 141 13.14 -7.73 -11.58
CA ASN A 141 11.95 -8.46 -11.16
C ASN A 141 11.01 -8.80 -12.34
N GLU A 142 11.39 -8.51 -13.60
CA GLU A 142 10.56 -8.83 -14.78
C GLU A 142 10.22 -10.32 -14.86
N ALA A 143 11.22 -11.19 -14.74
CA ALA A 143 11.02 -12.64 -14.79
C ALA A 143 10.04 -13.11 -13.69
N ASP A 144 10.25 -12.65 -12.45
CA ASP A 144 9.39 -13.01 -11.31
C ASP A 144 7.93 -12.57 -11.53
N TYR A 145 7.72 -11.44 -12.21
CA TYR A 145 6.38 -10.95 -12.55
C TYR A 145 5.74 -11.75 -13.69
N VAL A 146 6.47 -11.98 -14.78
CA VAL A 146 5.93 -12.68 -15.96
C VAL A 146 5.51 -14.12 -15.64
N GLU A 147 6.21 -14.77 -14.70
CA GLU A 147 5.88 -16.11 -14.19
C GLU A 147 4.57 -16.15 -13.37
N LEU A 148 4.05 -15.01 -12.92
CA LEU A 148 2.77 -14.96 -12.22
C LEU A 148 1.63 -15.39 -13.13
N LYS A 149 0.69 -16.16 -12.56
CA LYS A 149 -0.54 -16.58 -13.22
C LYS A 149 -1.29 -15.37 -13.78
N GLU A 150 -1.82 -15.49 -14.99
CA GLU A 150 -2.44 -14.38 -15.73
C GLU A 150 -3.54 -13.66 -14.94
N TYR A 151 -4.40 -14.39 -14.22
CA TYR A 151 -5.46 -13.78 -13.41
C TYR A 151 -4.94 -12.88 -12.28
N LEU A 152 -3.67 -13.01 -11.86
CA LEU A 152 -3.06 -12.10 -10.88
C LEU A 152 -2.65 -10.79 -11.54
N ARG A 153 -2.24 -10.85 -12.80
CA ARG A 153 -1.73 -9.72 -13.58
C ARG A 153 -2.81 -9.01 -14.40
N ALA A 154 -3.95 -9.65 -14.63
CA ALA A 154 -5.02 -9.13 -15.48
C ALA A 154 -5.45 -7.70 -15.12
N GLY A 155 -5.54 -6.82 -16.11
CA GLY A 155 -5.88 -5.40 -15.92
C GLY A 155 -4.75 -4.53 -15.36
N LEU A 156 -3.55 -5.10 -15.14
CA LEU A 156 -2.38 -4.36 -14.66
C LEU A 156 -1.44 -3.98 -15.81
N THR A 157 -0.87 -2.79 -15.70
CA THR A 157 0.27 -2.30 -16.48
C THR A 157 1.49 -2.25 -15.58
N ALA A 158 2.50 -3.06 -15.86
CA ALA A 158 3.75 -3.08 -15.12
C ALA A 158 4.88 -2.45 -15.94
N HIS A 159 5.49 -1.40 -15.40
CA HIS A 159 6.71 -0.78 -15.92
C HIS A 159 7.92 -1.28 -15.13
N PHE A 160 8.89 -1.84 -15.84
CA PHE A 160 10.12 -2.38 -15.30
C PHE A 160 11.23 -1.34 -15.42
N VAL A 161 11.51 -0.69 -14.30
CA VAL A 161 12.43 0.46 -14.18
C VAL A 161 13.80 0.03 -13.70
N ASP A 162 14.85 0.67 -14.20
CA ASP A 162 16.23 0.30 -13.87
C ASP A 162 16.96 1.42 -13.11
N HIS A 163 16.54 2.66 -13.33
CA HIS A 163 17.03 3.83 -12.63
C HIS A 163 15.88 4.66 -12.10
N TYR A 164 16.12 5.42 -11.04
CA TYR A 164 15.14 6.35 -10.49
C TYR A 164 14.72 7.44 -11.49
N ASP A 165 15.51 7.69 -12.54
CA ASP A 165 15.14 8.63 -13.60
C ASP A 165 13.87 8.14 -14.33
N ASP A 166 13.70 6.83 -14.45
CA ASP A 166 12.50 6.20 -15.02
C ASP A 166 11.30 6.40 -14.09
N VAL A 167 11.51 6.16 -12.79
CA VAL A 167 10.49 6.33 -11.75
C VAL A 167 9.98 7.76 -11.75
N TYR A 168 10.88 8.75 -11.79
CA TYR A 168 10.51 10.16 -11.79
C TYR A 168 9.59 10.52 -12.96
N ARG A 169 9.93 10.13 -14.19
CA ARG A 169 9.10 10.40 -15.39
C ARG A 169 7.74 9.72 -15.32
N LEU A 170 7.72 8.48 -14.83
CA LEU A 170 6.47 7.72 -14.73
C LEU A 170 5.60 8.23 -13.58
N ALA A 171 6.18 8.65 -12.47
CA ALA A 171 5.48 9.03 -11.24
C ALA A 171 4.95 10.48 -11.21
N PHE A 172 5.60 11.42 -11.91
CA PHE A 172 5.22 12.84 -11.91
C PHE A 172 4.67 13.31 -13.26
N ASP A 173 3.89 14.40 -13.23
CA ASP A 173 3.49 15.14 -14.42
C ASP A 173 4.66 16.01 -14.90
N GLU A 174 5.27 15.64 -16.03
CA GLU A 174 6.44 16.33 -16.59
C GLU A 174 6.20 17.81 -16.91
N THR A 175 4.94 18.25 -17.00
CA THR A 175 4.61 19.66 -17.24
C THR A 175 4.67 20.53 -15.98
N LYS A 176 4.73 19.91 -14.80
CA LYS A 176 4.64 20.59 -13.50
C LYS A 176 5.88 20.44 -12.62
N VAL A 177 6.80 19.57 -13.01
CA VAL A 177 8.07 19.35 -12.29
C VAL A 177 9.25 19.67 -13.21
N PRO A 178 10.43 20.01 -12.67
CA PRO A 178 11.60 20.27 -13.49
C PRO A 178 11.93 19.10 -14.43
N PRO A 179 12.09 19.33 -15.75
CA PRO A 179 12.29 18.24 -16.70
C PRO A 179 13.70 17.65 -16.55
N LEU A 180 13.79 16.33 -16.70
CA LEU A 180 15.08 15.65 -16.86
C LEU A 180 15.65 15.95 -18.26
N THR A 181 16.70 16.77 -18.35
CA THR A 181 17.34 17.20 -19.62
C THR A 181 18.20 16.12 -20.29
N ARG A 182 18.25 14.93 -19.71
CA ARG A 182 19.05 13.78 -20.16
C ARG A 182 18.17 12.54 -20.25
N PRO A 183 18.54 11.53 -21.05
CA PRO A 183 17.88 10.22 -21.00
C PRO A 183 18.08 9.57 -19.63
N SER A 184 17.31 8.50 -19.37
CA SER A 184 17.54 7.66 -18.19
C SER A 184 18.97 7.11 -18.18
N ARG A 185 19.60 7.09 -17.02
CA ARG A 185 20.91 6.43 -16.81
C ARG A 185 20.81 4.90 -16.77
N GLY A 186 19.60 4.36 -16.65
CA GLY A 186 19.35 2.93 -16.58
C GLY A 186 19.15 2.27 -17.94
N LEU A 187 18.88 0.96 -17.89
CA LEU A 187 18.34 0.22 -19.01
C LEU A 187 16.96 0.78 -19.43
N PRO A 188 16.57 0.66 -20.70
CA PRO A 188 15.26 1.07 -21.16
C PRO A 188 14.13 0.41 -20.35
N VAL A 189 13.09 1.20 -20.04
CA VAL A 189 11.89 0.71 -19.37
C VAL A 189 11.19 -0.32 -20.25
N VAL A 190 10.93 -1.51 -19.69
CA VAL A 190 10.07 -2.51 -20.32
C VAL A 190 8.67 -2.37 -19.76
N THR A 191 7.65 -2.36 -20.62
CA THR A 191 6.25 -2.27 -20.18
C THR A 191 5.51 -3.53 -20.56
N VAL A 192 4.87 -4.17 -19.58
CA VAL A 192 3.99 -5.32 -19.79
C VAL A 192 2.58 -4.90 -19.45
N ILE A 193 1.70 -4.94 -20.45
CA ILE A 193 0.27 -4.67 -20.30
C ILE A 193 -0.43 -6.03 -20.31
N THR A 194 -1.14 -6.35 -19.24
CA THR A 194 -1.96 -7.57 -19.19
C THR A 194 -3.44 -7.17 -19.29
N PRO A 195 -4.17 -7.61 -20.33
CA PRO A 195 -5.59 -7.30 -20.48
C PRO A 195 -6.43 -7.79 -19.29
N GLU A 196 -7.60 -7.18 -19.10
CA GLU A 196 -8.57 -7.64 -18.11
C GLU A 196 -9.24 -8.93 -18.59
N ILE A 197 -9.47 -9.88 -17.68
CA ILE A 197 -10.16 -11.13 -18.02
C ILE A 197 -11.66 -10.87 -17.84
N GLU A 198 -12.43 -10.99 -18.92
CA GLU A 198 -13.88 -10.91 -18.82
C GLU A 198 -14.41 -12.03 -17.91
N PRO A 199 -15.31 -11.73 -16.96
CA PRO A 199 -15.91 -12.75 -16.13
C PRO A 199 -16.71 -13.72 -17.02
N LYS A 200 -16.27 -14.98 -17.09
CA LYS A 200 -17.06 -16.04 -17.73
C LYS A 200 -18.43 -16.10 -17.05
N GLU A 201 -19.48 -15.89 -17.84
CA GLU A 201 -20.87 -15.97 -17.42
C GLU A 201 -21.12 -17.28 -16.66
N VAL A 202 -21.48 -17.17 -15.38
CA VAL A 202 -21.80 -18.32 -14.55
C VAL A 202 -23.15 -18.85 -15.03
N ALA A 203 -23.15 -20.01 -15.68
CA ALA A 203 -24.37 -20.66 -16.15
C ALA A 203 -25.44 -20.69 -15.03
N PRO A 204 -26.71 -20.37 -15.35
CA PRO A 204 -27.75 -20.29 -14.33
C PRO A 204 -27.92 -21.66 -13.65
N LYS A 205 -27.96 -21.66 -12.30
CA LYS A 205 -28.27 -22.85 -11.51
C LYS A 205 -29.63 -23.40 -11.94
N MET A 206 -29.68 -24.71 -12.16
CA MET A 206 -30.85 -25.50 -12.58
C MET A 206 -32.11 -25.21 -11.75
N PRO A 207 -33.32 -25.32 -12.34
CA PRO A 207 -34.56 -24.92 -11.70
C PRO A 207 -34.92 -25.77 -10.48
N THR A 208 -35.50 -25.11 -9.48
CA THR A 208 -36.11 -25.70 -8.29
C THR A 208 -37.18 -26.72 -8.68
N LEU A 209 -37.06 -27.96 -8.18
CA LEU A 209 -38.12 -28.96 -8.25
C LEU A 209 -39.34 -28.44 -7.49
N VAL A 210 -40.40 -28.09 -8.21
CA VAL A 210 -41.73 -27.88 -7.64
C VAL A 210 -42.33 -29.26 -7.39
N VAL A 211 -42.57 -29.58 -6.12
CA VAL A 211 -43.36 -30.76 -5.73
C VAL A 211 -44.83 -30.35 -5.76
N GLU A 212 -45.59 -30.86 -6.73
CA GLU A 212 -47.05 -30.72 -6.75
C GLU A 212 -47.66 -31.55 -5.61
N GLY A 213 -48.16 -30.86 -4.58
CA GLY A 213 -48.96 -31.44 -3.52
C GLY A 213 -50.42 -31.47 -3.93
N THR A 214 -50.95 -32.68 -4.10
CA THR A 214 -52.39 -33.00 -4.21
C THR A 214 -53.18 -32.35 -3.06
N THR A 215 -54.17 -31.53 -3.43
CA THR A 215 -55.22 -31.07 -2.53
C THR A 215 -56.27 -32.16 -2.36
N ASP A 216 -56.48 -32.64 -1.14
CA ASP A 216 -57.76 -33.25 -0.76
C ASP A 216 -58.29 -32.59 0.51
N SER A 217 -59.59 -32.35 0.45
CA SER A 217 -60.41 -31.50 1.30
C SER A 217 -60.81 -32.14 2.64
N THR A 218 -60.79 -31.32 3.70
CA THR A 218 -61.48 -31.51 5.00
C THR A 218 -63.02 -31.33 4.83
N PRO A 219 -63.93 -31.65 5.80
CA PRO A 219 -63.72 -31.52 7.25
C PRO A 219 -64.51 -32.43 8.24
N SER A 220 -64.24 -32.16 9.52
CA SER A 220 -65.08 -32.24 10.74
C SER A 220 -65.50 -33.60 11.29
N ASP A 221 -65.03 -33.92 12.51
CA ASP A 221 -65.89 -33.93 13.72
C ASP A 221 -65.08 -34.21 15.00
N THR A 222 -65.23 -33.32 15.99
CA THR A 222 -64.88 -33.50 17.42
C THR A 222 -66.04 -34.20 18.14
N PRO A 223 -65.84 -35.01 19.21
CA PRO A 223 -65.72 -34.43 20.56
C PRO A 223 -64.95 -35.23 21.65
N ASP A 224 -64.66 -34.49 22.73
CA ASP A 224 -64.59 -34.86 24.16
C ASP A 224 -63.43 -35.64 24.84
N LEU A 225 -62.95 -35.00 25.92
CA LEU A 225 -62.12 -35.42 27.06
C LEU A 225 -62.89 -36.42 27.99
N PRO A 226 -62.31 -37.12 29.02
CA PRO A 226 -61.26 -36.63 29.94
C PRO A 226 -60.28 -37.64 30.60
N GLY A 227 -59.27 -37.10 31.31
CA GLY A 227 -58.78 -37.65 32.59
C GLY A 227 -57.42 -38.37 32.61
N GLY A 228 -56.55 -37.98 33.57
CA GLY A 228 -55.43 -38.82 34.03
C GLY A 228 -54.23 -38.07 34.60
N LEU A 229 -54.17 -37.95 35.93
CA LEU A 229 -52.99 -37.53 36.71
C LEU A 229 -51.88 -38.59 36.68
N GLY A 230 -50.59 -38.19 36.77
CA GLY A 230 -49.53 -39.15 37.13
C GLY A 230 -48.06 -38.71 36.97
N SER A 231 -47.50 -38.18 38.06
CA SER A 231 -46.10 -38.24 38.55
C SER A 231 -44.88 -37.74 37.74
N ALA A 232 -44.25 -36.71 38.32
CA ALA A 232 -42.84 -36.44 38.63
C ALA A 232 -41.69 -37.27 37.99
N VAL A 233 -40.61 -36.58 37.58
CA VAL A 233 -39.23 -36.54 38.18
C VAL A 233 -38.32 -35.60 37.33
N PRO A 234 -37.29 -34.92 37.90
CA PRO A 234 -36.69 -33.67 37.37
C PRO A 234 -35.24 -33.84 36.84
N PRO A 235 -34.36 -32.80 36.79
CA PRO A 235 -33.84 -32.17 35.56
C PRO A 235 -32.38 -32.51 35.21
N LEU A 236 -31.92 -32.19 33.99
CA LEU A 236 -30.49 -32.17 33.66
C LEU A 236 -30.01 -30.75 33.31
N ARG A 237 -29.11 -30.28 34.16
CA ARG A 237 -28.41 -28.98 34.14
C ARG A 237 -27.16 -29.11 33.26
N VAL A 238 -27.02 -28.25 32.26
CA VAL A 238 -25.76 -28.04 31.52
C VAL A 238 -25.04 -26.81 32.10
N PRO A 239 -23.75 -26.90 32.48
CA PRO A 239 -23.00 -25.75 32.95
C PRO A 239 -22.35 -24.95 31.81
N SER A 240 -22.47 -23.63 31.92
CA SER A 240 -21.73 -22.61 31.18
C SER A 240 -20.30 -22.44 31.74
N PRO A 241 -19.26 -22.23 30.91
CA PRO A 241 -18.00 -21.67 31.38
C PRO A 241 -17.91 -20.16 31.14
N SER A 242 -17.62 -19.45 32.22
CA SER A 242 -17.36 -18.01 32.35
C SER A 242 -15.98 -17.61 31.83
N ALA A 243 -15.86 -16.38 31.32
CA ALA A 243 -14.62 -15.64 31.07
C ALA A 243 -14.03 -15.05 32.38
N PRO A 244 -12.95 -14.22 32.36
CA PRO A 244 -11.60 -14.40 31.80
C PRO A 244 -10.52 -14.31 32.91
N ILE A 245 -9.29 -14.75 32.59
CA ILE A 245 -8.13 -14.73 33.51
C ILE A 245 -7.41 -13.37 33.44
N ALA A 246 -7.26 -12.73 34.61
CA ALA A 246 -6.42 -11.58 34.85
C ALA A 246 -4.93 -12.00 34.91
N ALA A 247 -4.06 -11.30 34.18
CA ALA A 247 -2.62 -11.44 34.30
C ALA A 247 -2.07 -10.39 35.29
N ALA A 248 -1.37 -10.89 36.30
CA ALA A 248 -0.78 -10.17 37.40
C ALA A 248 0.50 -9.41 37.00
N LYS A 249 0.71 -8.30 37.71
CA LYS A 249 1.90 -7.45 37.77
C LYS A 249 2.82 -7.94 38.89
N ALA A 250 4.13 -8.02 38.66
CA ALA A 250 5.17 -8.09 39.70
C ALA A 250 6.59 -7.86 39.10
N PRO A 251 7.60 -7.50 39.91
CA PRO A 251 8.44 -6.31 39.63
C PRO A 251 9.96 -6.56 39.45
N ASN A 252 10.65 -5.43 39.25
CA ASN A 252 12.08 -5.12 39.12
C ASN A 252 12.65 -4.99 37.70
#